data_AF-A0A958F9B7-F1
#
_entry.id   AF-A0A958F9B7-F1
#
_cell.length_a   1.000
_cell.length_b   1.000
_cell.length_c   1.000
_cell.angle_alpha   90.00
_cell.angle_beta   90.00
_cell.angle_gamma   90.00
#
_symmetry.space_group_name_H-M   'P 1'
#
loop_
_entity.id
_entity.type
_entity.pdbx_description
1 polymer ?
#
loop_
_entity_poly.entity_id
_entity_poly.type
_entity_poly.pdbx_seq_one_letter_code
_entity_poly.pdbx_strand_id
1 'polypeptide(L)'
;MSDTGRVTKEIRDGIGTITFFHPKKNSLPGALLKEITAAVTDIGENPAVRVMVLRSEGDGPFCAGASFDELLSIQTFAQGKEFFM
;
A
#
# COMPACT_ATOMS: atom_id res chain seq x y z
N MET A 1 -13.68 6.85 3.46
CA MET A 1 -14.34 6.11 2.35
C MET A 1 -14.83 7.17 1.37
N SER A 2 -14.25 7.45 0.20
CA SER A 2 -13.22 6.82 -0.63
C SER A 2 -12.21 7.91 -1.03
N ASP A 3 -10.91 7.71 -0.78
CA ASP A 3 -9.87 8.60 -1.31
C ASP A 3 -8.87 7.75 -2.11
N THR A 4 -9.39 7.25 -3.23
CA THR A 4 -8.77 6.85 -4.53
C THR A 4 -7.49 5.99 -4.58
N GLY A 5 -6.99 5.48 -3.46
CA GLY A 5 -5.98 4.44 -3.44
C GLY A 5 -6.49 3.12 -4.04
N ARG A 6 -5.65 2.39 -4.77
CA ARG A 6 -5.93 1.02 -5.21
C ARG A 6 -4.72 0.11 -5.10
N VAL A 7 -4.97 -1.17 -4.85
CA VAL A 7 -3.98 -2.25 -4.95
C VAL A 7 -4.52 -3.34 -5.88
N THR A 8 -3.68 -3.80 -6.80
CA THR A 8 -3.95 -4.96 -7.66
C THR A 8 -2.83 -5.98 -7.55
N LYS A 9 -3.13 -7.24 -7.87
CA LYS A 9 -2.18 -8.34 -7.89
C LYS A 9 -2.31 -9.16 -9.16
N GLU A 10 -1.18 -9.59 -9.71
CA GLU A 10 -1.10 -10.47 -10.87
C GLU A 10 -0.01 -11.52 -10.62
N ILE A 11 -0.28 -12.78 -10.95
CA ILE A 11 0.73 -13.84 -10.92
C ILE A 11 0.91 -14.37 -12.33
N ARG A 12 2.13 -14.28 -12.85
CA ARG A 12 2.47 -14.75 -14.18
C ARG A 12 3.89 -15.31 -14.21
N ASP A 13 4.06 -16.50 -14.77
CA ASP A 13 5.37 -17.17 -14.93
C ASP A 13 6.18 -17.30 -13.62
N GLY A 14 5.45 -17.45 -12.50
CA GLY A 14 6.02 -17.50 -11.15
C GLY A 14 6.51 -16.16 -10.60
N ILE A 15 6.11 -15.04 -11.21
CA ILE A 15 6.32 -13.68 -10.72
C ILE A 15 4.98 -13.14 -10.21
N GLY A 16 4.92 -12.82 -8.92
CA GLY A 16 3.79 -12.14 -8.30
C GLY A 16 4.02 -10.63 -8.30
N THR A 17 3.22 -9.88 -9.04
CA THR A 17 3.31 -8.42 -9.12
C THR A 17 2.18 -7.79 -8.31
N ILE A 18 2.53 -6.96 -7.33
CA ILE A 18 1.61 -6.10 -6.58
C ILE A 18 1.76 -4.69 -7.14
N THR A 19 0.68 -4.12 -7.64
CA THR A 19 0.66 -2.73 -8.14
C THR A 19 -0.20 -1.88 -7.24
N PHE A 20 0.31 -0.72 -6.81
CA PHE A 20 -0.47 0.25 -6.04
C PHE A 20 -0.47 1.62 -6.68
N PHE A 21 -1.50 2.41 -6.40
CA PHE A 21 -1.63 3.79 -6.85
C PHE A 21 -2.33 4.63 -5.81
N HIS A 22 -1.94 5.90 -5.69
CA HIS A 22 -2.72 6.93 -5.02
C HIS A 22 -2.47 8.29 -5.69
N PRO A 23 -3.50 9.10 -6.03
CA PRO A 23 -3.31 10.33 -6.79
C PRO A 23 -2.49 11.40 -6.05
N LYS A 24 -2.44 11.34 -4.72
CA LYS A 24 -1.51 12.13 -3.89
C LYS A 24 -0.08 11.56 -3.96
N LYS A 25 0.50 11.50 -5.16
CA LYS A 25 1.89 11.06 -5.43
C LYS A 25 2.25 9.71 -4.80
N ASN A 26 1.34 8.75 -4.85
CA ASN A 26 1.53 7.45 -4.22
C ASN A 26 1.80 7.55 -2.70
N SER A 27 1.14 8.50 -2.03
CA SER A 27 0.96 8.48 -0.57
C SER A 27 0.31 7.16 -0.15
N LEU A 28 0.68 6.66 1.02
CA LEU A 28 0.18 5.40 1.57
C LEU A 28 -0.64 5.63 2.84
N PRO A 29 -1.93 6.00 2.74
CA PRO A 29 -2.84 6.01 3.87
C PRO A 29 -2.95 4.63 4.54
N GLY A 30 -3.30 4.59 5.82
CA GLY A 30 -3.35 3.36 6.61
C GLY A 30 -4.23 2.25 5.99
N ALA A 31 -5.33 2.60 5.33
CA ALA A 31 -6.17 1.63 4.61
C ALA A 31 -5.45 1.00 3.41
N LEU A 32 -4.76 1.82 2.60
CA LEU A 32 -4.00 1.35 1.44
C LEU A 32 -2.80 0.52 1.86
N LEU A 33 -2.11 0.90 2.94
CA LEU A 33 -1.03 0.10 3.53
C LEU A 33 -1.53 -1.29 3.96
N LYS A 34 -2.71 -1.37 4.59
CA LYS A 34 -3.31 -2.65 4.97
C LYS A 34 -3.62 -3.52 3.75
N GLU A 35 -4.09 -2.95 2.65
CA GLU A 35 -4.31 -3.66 1.39
C GLU A 35 -3.00 -4.18 0.78
N ILE A 36 -1.94 -3.37 0.77
CA ILE A 36 -0.60 -3.79 0.30
C ILE A 36 -0.08 -4.95 1.16
N THR A 37 -0.17 -4.84 2.49
CA THR A 37 0.26 -5.90 3.42
C THR A 37 -0.50 -7.20 3.17
N ALA A 38 -1.82 -7.13 2.99
CA ALA A 38 -2.63 -8.30 2.67
C ALA A 38 -2.23 -8.94 1.32
N ALA A 39 -1.93 -8.12 0.30
CA ALA A 39 -1.44 -8.60 -0.99
C ALA A 39 -0.04 -9.23 -0.89
N VAL A 40 0.85 -8.67 -0.07
CA VAL A 40 2.18 -9.23 0.19
C VAL A 40 2.07 -10.60 0.87
N THR A 41 1.22 -10.73 1.88
CA THR A 41 0.97 -12.02 2.54
C THR A 41 0.42 -13.05 1.55
N ASP A 42 -0.63 -12.70 0.81
CA ASP A 42 -1.27 -13.61 -0.15
C ASP A 42 -0.31 -14.08 -1.26
N ILE A 43 0.49 -13.18 -1.83
CA ILE A 43 1.51 -13.55 -2.83
C ILE A 43 2.64 -14.37 -2.19
N GLY A 44 3.06 -14.02 -0.97
CA GLY A 44 4.15 -14.71 -0.27
C GLY A 44 3.80 -16.13 0.18
N GLU A 45 2.52 -16.42 0.43
CA GLU A 45 2.02 -17.74 0.76
C GLU A 45 1.75 -18.61 -0.49
N ASN A 46 1.79 -18.02 -1.69
CA ASN A 46 1.49 -18.74 -2.92
C ASN A 46 2.72 -19.55 -3.41
N PRO A 47 2.70 -20.89 -3.38
CA PRO A 47 3.85 -21.72 -3.75
C PRO A 47 4.22 -21.64 -5.23
N ALA A 48 3.34 -21.12 -6.10
CA ALA A 48 3.65 -20.88 -7.50
C ALA A 48 4.53 -19.63 -7.72
N VAL A 49 4.62 -18.74 -6.73
CA VAL A 49 5.39 -17.50 -6.81
C VAL A 49 6.82 -17.75 -6.34
N ARG A 50 7.78 -17.38 -7.20
CA ARG A 50 9.22 -17.47 -6.96
C ARG A 50 9.84 -16.10 -6.71
N VAL A 51 9.24 -15.05 -7.28
CA VAL A 51 9.69 -13.65 -7.18
C VAL A 51 8.49 -12.76 -6.96
N MET A 52 8.59 -11.81 -6.03
CA MET A 52 7.59 -10.76 -5.82
C MET A 52 8.11 -9.42 -6.33
N VAL A 53 7.28 -8.70 -7.09
CA VAL A 53 7.55 -7.33 -7.55
C VAL A 53 6.51 -6.41 -6.92
N LEU A 54 6.96 -5.41 -6.18
CA LEU A 54 6.11 -4.32 -5.72
C LEU A 54 6.32 -3.11 -6.63
N ARG A 55 5.24 -2.59 -7.21
CA ARG A 55 5.27 -1.53 -8.22
C ARG A 55 4.26 -0.43 -7.90
N SER A 56 4.65 0.82 -8.12
CA SER A 56 3.71 1.94 -8.16
C SER A 56 3.18 2.18 -9.58
N GLU A 57 1.96 2.68 -9.70
CA GLU A 57 1.38 3.14 -10.97
C GLU A 57 1.62 4.65 -11.21
N GLY A 58 1.49 5.07 -12.47
CA GLY A 58 1.67 6.45 -12.92
C GLY A 58 3.13 6.86 -13.08
N ASP A 59 3.34 8.11 -13.50
CA ASP A 59 4.66 8.69 -13.79
C ASP A 59 5.27 9.44 -12.59
N GLY A 60 4.64 9.31 -11.42
CA GLY A 60 5.04 9.98 -10.18
C GLY A 60 6.11 9.20 -9.40
N PRO A 61 6.42 9.65 -8.16
CA PRO A 61 7.31 8.90 -7.29
C PRO A 61 6.72 7.54 -6.92
N PHE A 62 7.58 6.59 -6.55
CA PHE A 62 7.15 5.27 -6.10
C PHE A 62 6.24 5.35 -4.87
N CYS A 63 6.70 6.06 -3.83
CA CYS A 63 5.96 6.30 -2.61
C CYS A 63 6.35 7.67 -2.06
N ALA A 64 5.37 8.53 -1.81
CA ALA A 64 5.59 9.84 -1.18
C ALA A 64 5.59 9.79 0.36
N GLY A 65 5.38 8.61 0.94
CA GLY A 65 5.35 8.39 2.38
C GLY A 65 3.93 8.24 2.96
N ALA A 66 3.83 8.41 4.28
CA ALA A 66 2.56 8.34 5.01
C ALA A 66 1.63 9.50 4.62
N SER A 67 0.33 9.30 4.80
CA SER A 67 -0.67 10.33 4.50
C SER A 67 -0.54 11.52 5.43
N PHE A 68 -0.27 12.70 4.87
CA PHE A 68 -0.22 13.95 5.61
C PHE A 68 -1.60 14.32 6.20
N ASP A 69 -2.68 13.99 5.50
CA ASP A 69 -4.04 14.24 5.98
C ASP A 69 -4.37 13.38 7.20
N GLU A 70 -3.92 12.12 7.21
CA GLU A 70 -4.08 11.24 8.38
C GLU A 70 -3.25 11.76 9.56
N LEU A 71 -2.01 12.22 9.30
CA LEU A 71 -1.17 12.83 10.33
C LEU A 71 -1.83 14.07 10.97
N LEU A 72 -2.40 14.96 10.15
CA LEU A 72 -3.10 16.16 10.64
C LEU A 72 -4.42 15.85 11.37
N SER A 73 -5.00 14.67 11.16
CA SER A 73 -6.26 14.27 11.79
C SER A 73 -6.11 13.75 13.23
N ILE A 74 -4.88 13.55 13.71
CA ILE A 74 -4.58 13.06 15.05
C ILE A 74 -4.89 14.15 16.08
N GLN A 75 -5.80 13.86 17.03
CA GLN A 75 -6.20 14.79 18.09
C GLN A 75 -5.92 14.27 19.50
N THR A 76 -5.60 12.99 19.65
CA THR A 76 -5.44 12.34 20.95
C THR A 76 -4.18 11.48 20.98
N PHE A 77 -3.65 11.24 22.20
CA PHE A 77 -2.54 10.32 22.40
C PHE A 77 -2.85 8.90 21.88
N ALA A 78 -4.08 8.42 22.08
CA ALA A 78 -4.51 7.12 21.59
C ALA A 78 -4.45 7.02 20.06
N GLN A 79 -4.97 8.03 19.34
CA GLN A 79 -4.87 8.10 17.87
C GLN A 79 -3.42 8.23 17.39
N GLY A 80 -2.59 9.00 18.09
CA GLY A 80 -1.17 9.12 17.77
C GLY A 80 -0.44 7.80 17.92
N LYS A 81 -0.74 7.05 18.98
CA LYS A 81 -0.19 5.71 19.19
C LYS A 81 -0.57 4.76 18.05
N GLU A 82 -1.85 4.71 17.67
CA GLU A 82 -2.34 3.86 16.56
C GLU A 82 -1.70 4.21 15.21
N PHE A 83 -1.38 5.49 14.96
CA PHE A 83 -0.77 5.90 13.69
C PHE A 83 0.73 5.53 13.60
N PHE A 84 1.47 5.59 14.71
CA PHE A 84 2.93 5.43 14.72
C PHE A 84 3.44 4.06 15.21
N MET A 85 2.62 3.23 15.86
CA MET A 85 3.00 1.93 16.45
C MET A 85 2.14 0.80 15.92
#